data_AF-A0A7H1J8Y6-F1
#
_entry.id   AF-A0A7H1J8Y6-F1
#
_cell.length_a   1.000
_cell.length_b   1.000
_cell.length_c   1.000
_cell.angle_alpha   90.00
_cell.angle_beta   90.00
_cell.angle_gamma   90.00
#
_symmetry.space_group_name_H-M   'P 1'
#
loop_
_entity.id
_entity.type
_entity.pdbx_description
1 polymer ?
#
loop_
_entity_poly.entity_id
_entity_poly.type
_entity_poly.pdbx_seq_one_letter_code
_entity_poly.pdbx_strand_id
1 'polypeptide(L)'
;MFDSFLSEYDITTESPELMPKYTYAIVEPLLEPDLMQVVYQKGVADLRHARLFADTEYRDLADKGPIIVQLSPQNDSFTVLKRRLEEKPSGCFIQRTQPFEFVFDWARQRLTIQTGQAKALLRYYEPRMLLPLLCGLNQDEKASFVSGISSIHWFHHTWMALNARGISDQSIEPTAGYSGFVLSSE
;
A
#
# COMPACT_ATOMS: atom_id res chain seq x y z
N MET A 1 -1.91 -0.11 -26.24
CA MET A 1 -0.45 0.07 -26.07
C MET A 1 -0.10 0.18 -24.60
N PHE A 2 -0.74 1.08 -23.84
CA PHE A 2 -0.51 1.22 -22.40
C PHE A 2 -0.88 -0.05 -21.59
N ASP A 3 -2.02 -0.69 -21.86
CA ASP A 3 -2.39 -1.94 -21.14
C ASP A 3 -1.43 -3.10 -21.43
N SER A 4 -0.87 -3.18 -22.65
CA SER A 4 0.16 -4.16 -23.00
C SER A 4 1.42 -3.93 -22.18
N PHE A 5 1.85 -2.68 -22.06
CA PHE A 5 2.97 -2.29 -21.20
C PHE A 5 2.70 -2.67 -19.73
N LEU A 6 1.53 -2.35 -19.18
CA LEU A 6 1.20 -2.71 -17.78
C LEU A 6 1.25 -4.22 -17.55
N SER A 7 0.78 -5.02 -18.51
CA SER A 7 0.77 -6.48 -18.40
C SER A 7 2.17 -7.10 -18.36
N GLU A 8 3.18 -6.47 -18.98
CA GLU A 8 4.59 -6.88 -18.87
C GLU A 8 5.11 -6.77 -17.43
N TYR A 9 4.44 -5.98 -16.60
CA TYR A 9 4.80 -5.75 -15.21
C TYR A 9 3.83 -6.36 -14.19
N ASP A 10 2.91 -7.24 -14.62
CA ASP A 10 1.86 -7.84 -13.78
C ASP A 10 0.86 -6.83 -13.21
N ILE A 11 0.75 -5.66 -13.86
CA ILE A 11 -0.14 -4.57 -13.46
C ILE A 11 -1.40 -4.63 -14.32
N THR A 12 -2.56 -4.53 -13.67
CA THR A 12 -3.87 -4.49 -14.32
C THR A 12 -4.55 -3.15 -14.13
N THR A 13 -5.42 -2.78 -15.06
CA THR A 13 -6.32 -1.62 -14.91
C THR A 13 -7.56 -2.09 -14.15
N GLU A 14 -7.51 -2.04 -12.82
CA GLU A 14 -8.53 -2.59 -11.94
C GLU A 14 -8.83 -1.63 -10.77
N SER A 15 -10.10 -1.25 -10.66
CA SER A 15 -10.60 -0.43 -9.56
C SER A 15 -10.57 -1.23 -8.24
N PRO A 16 -10.19 -0.61 -7.12
CA PRO A 16 -10.37 -1.23 -5.81
C PRO A 16 -11.86 -1.44 -5.54
N GLU A 17 -12.14 -2.50 -4.79
CA GLU A 17 -13.46 -2.81 -4.25
C GLU A 17 -13.42 -2.89 -2.72
N LEU A 18 -14.53 -2.55 -2.09
CA LEU A 18 -14.67 -2.70 -0.65
C LEU A 18 -14.87 -4.18 -0.31
N MET A 19 -13.90 -4.76 0.38
CA MET A 19 -13.98 -6.14 0.83
C MET A 19 -14.73 -6.20 2.18
N PRO A 20 -15.56 -7.23 2.42
CA PRO A 20 -16.39 -7.32 3.63
C PRO A 20 -15.64 -7.32 4.97
N LYS A 21 -14.33 -7.59 4.99
CA LYS A 21 -13.55 -7.66 6.24
C LYS A 21 -12.34 -6.74 6.29
N TYR A 22 -11.51 -6.71 5.25
CA TYR A 22 -10.17 -6.15 5.35
C TYR A 22 -9.77 -5.38 4.09
N THR A 23 -10.25 -4.15 4.01
CA THR A 23 -9.74 -3.13 3.10
C THR A 23 -9.04 -2.07 3.93
N TYR A 24 -7.81 -1.71 3.53
CA TYR A 24 -7.02 -0.68 4.16
C TYR A 24 -6.72 0.42 3.16
N ALA A 25 -6.53 1.64 3.65
CA ALA A 25 -5.95 2.72 2.86
C ALA A 25 -4.68 3.21 3.54
N ILE A 26 -3.65 3.49 2.75
CA ILE A 26 -2.49 4.27 3.19
C ILE A 26 -2.60 5.62 2.52
N VAL A 27 -2.61 6.68 3.32
CA VAL A 27 -2.89 8.03 2.86
C VAL A 27 -1.82 8.98 3.40
N GLU A 28 -1.39 9.91 2.55
CA GLU A 28 -0.57 11.06 2.91
C GLU A 28 -1.44 12.13 3.58
N PRO A 29 -1.42 12.29 4.92
CA PRO A 29 -2.36 13.16 5.62
C PRO A 29 -2.18 14.64 5.28
N LEU A 30 -1.00 15.07 4.81
CA LEU A 30 -0.79 16.43 4.34
C LEU A 30 -1.61 16.76 3.09
N LEU A 31 -2.02 15.74 2.34
CA LEU A 31 -2.87 15.89 1.16
C LEU A 31 -4.35 15.67 1.47
N GLU A 32 -4.67 15.00 2.59
CA GLU A 32 -6.02 14.70 3.09
C GLU A 32 -6.17 15.14 4.56
N PRO A 33 -6.21 16.46 4.85
CA PRO A 33 -6.15 16.97 6.23
C PRO A 33 -7.34 16.59 7.11
N ASP A 34 -8.49 16.26 6.50
CA ASP A 34 -9.72 15.81 7.16
C ASP A 34 -9.92 14.29 7.09
N LEU A 35 -8.88 13.51 6.77
CA LEU A 35 -8.91 12.04 6.64
C LEU A 35 -9.66 11.37 7.79
N MET A 36 -9.34 11.72 9.04
CA MET A 36 -9.97 11.07 10.19
C MET A 36 -11.46 11.42 10.32
N GLN A 37 -11.88 12.60 9.86
CA GLN A 37 -13.31 12.95 9.80
C GLN A 37 -14.04 12.09 8.77
N VAL A 38 -13.40 11.76 7.64
CA VAL A 38 -13.94 10.84 6.62
C VAL A 38 -14.03 9.41 7.12
N VAL A 39 -12.99 8.94 7.81
CA VAL A 39 -12.90 7.55 8.28
C VAL A 39 -13.89 7.28 9.40
N TYR A 40 -14.00 8.17 10.40
CA TYR A 40 -14.89 8.01 11.57
C TYR A 40 -16.34 8.44 11.34
N GLN A 41 -16.77 8.69 10.09
CA GLN A 41 -18.17 9.01 9.79
C GLN A 41 -19.12 7.91 10.31
N LYS A 42 -20.30 8.35 10.74
CA LYS A 42 -21.38 7.48 11.27
C LYS A 42 -21.01 6.73 12.57
N GLY A 43 -19.94 7.12 13.26
CA GLY A 43 -19.62 6.61 14.60
C GLY A 43 -19.26 5.12 14.63
N VAL A 44 -18.70 4.59 13.54
CA VAL A 44 -18.27 3.19 13.46
C VAL A 44 -17.24 2.91 14.56
N ALA A 45 -17.59 2.00 15.47
CA ALA A 45 -16.70 1.50 16.51
C ALA A 45 -15.57 0.68 15.89
N ASP A 46 -14.43 0.61 16.58
CA ASP A 46 -13.29 -0.27 16.25
C ASP A 46 -12.54 0.03 14.94
N LEU A 47 -12.67 1.23 14.38
CA LEU A 47 -11.81 1.69 13.28
C LEU A 47 -10.37 1.88 13.78
N ARG A 48 -9.44 1.19 13.11
CA ARG A 48 -8.02 1.17 13.47
C ARG A 48 -7.23 2.03 12.52
N HIS A 49 -6.30 2.79 13.07
CA HIS A 49 -5.35 3.58 12.30
C HIS A 49 -3.99 3.63 13.01
N ALA A 50 -2.93 3.85 12.24
CA ALA A 50 -1.59 4.01 12.77
C ALA A 50 -0.70 4.83 11.83
N ARG A 51 0.26 5.55 12.41
CA ARG A 51 1.30 6.28 11.66
C ARG A 51 2.40 5.30 11.29
N LEU A 52 2.69 5.15 10.00
CA LEU A 52 3.68 4.15 9.58
C LEU A 52 5.09 4.50 10.05
N PHE A 53 5.39 5.79 10.23
CA PHE A 53 6.71 6.30 10.61
C PHE A 53 7.03 6.23 12.12
N ALA A 54 6.04 6.10 13.00
CA ALA A 54 6.22 6.29 14.45
C ALA A 54 7.33 5.43 15.08
N ASP A 55 7.46 4.16 14.66
CA ASP A 55 8.46 3.21 15.20
C ASP A 55 9.53 2.87 14.16
N THR A 56 9.98 3.86 13.41
CA THR A 56 10.98 3.68 12.34
C THR A 56 12.11 4.68 12.50
N GLU A 57 13.09 4.64 11.59
CA GLU A 57 14.11 5.67 11.45
C GLU A 57 13.52 7.05 11.07
N TYR A 58 12.27 7.09 10.57
CA TYR A 58 11.56 8.29 10.16
C TYR A 58 10.67 8.90 11.26
N ARG A 59 10.84 8.49 12.53
CA ARG A 59 9.98 8.89 13.66
C ARG A 59 9.82 10.39 13.85
N ASP A 60 10.85 11.17 13.51
CA ASP A 60 10.81 12.64 13.62
C ASP A 60 9.81 13.28 12.66
N LEU A 61 9.38 12.53 11.64
CA LEU A 61 8.35 12.91 10.68
C LEU A 61 7.01 12.21 10.95
N ALA A 62 6.84 11.49 12.06
CA ALA A 62 5.65 10.67 12.30
C ALA A 62 4.34 11.45 12.18
N ASP A 63 4.32 12.70 12.67
CA ASP A 63 3.13 13.56 12.61
C ASP A 63 2.74 13.98 11.20
N LYS A 64 3.71 13.99 10.28
CA LYS A 64 3.56 14.40 8.88
C LYS A 64 3.62 13.22 7.91
N GLY A 65 3.87 12.01 8.40
CA GLY A 65 4.04 10.81 7.60
C GLY A 65 2.72 10.11 7.27
N PRO A 66 2.77 9.08 6.41
CA PRO A 66 1.59 8.34 5.97
C PRO A 66 0.87 7.64 7.13
N ILE A 67 -0.45 7.62 7.03
CA ILE A 67 -1.34 6.94 7.96
C ILE A 67 -1.96 5.75 7.25
N ILE A 68 -1.90 4.57 7.87
CA ILE A 68 -2.73 3.44 7.47
C ILE A 68 -4.04 3.48 8.25
N VAL A 69 -5.16 3.27 7.57
CA VAL A 69 -6.50 3.18 8.16
C VAL A 69 -7.18 1.90 7.71
N GLN A 70 -7.86 1.22 8.63
CA GLN A 70 -8.80 0.15 8.29
C GLN A 70 -10.13 0.79 7.88
N LEU A 71 -10.68 0.34 6.75
CA LEU A 71 -11.97 0.80 6.24
C LEU A 71 -13.07 -0.18 6.66
N SER A 72 -14.28 0.35 6.78
CA SER A 72 -15.44 -0.38 7.27
C SER A 72 -16.55 -0.40 6.22
N PRO A 73 -17.19 -1.56 5.96
CA PRO A 73 -18.38 -1.63 5.13
C PRO A 73 -19.64 -1.08 5.82
N GLN A 74 -19.54 -0.65 7.09
CA GLN A 74 -20.64 -0.04 7.83
C GLN A 74 -20.73 1.49 7.60
N ASN A 75 -19.79 2.10 6.89
CA ASN A 75 -19.87 3.50 6.48
C ASN A 75 -19.38 3.73 5.04
N ASP A 76 -19.44 5.00 4.61
CA ASP A 76 -19.16 5.37 3.22
C ASP A 76 -17.68 5.77 3.02
N SER A 77 -16.81 5.53 4.01
CA SER A 77 -15.42 6.00 4.01
C SER A 77 -14.65 5.51 2.78
N PHE A 78 -14.85 4.25 2.37
CA PHE A 78 -14.24 3.71 1.16
C PHE A 78 -14.65 4.48 -0.09
N THR A 79 -15.95 4.67 -0.31
CA THR A 79 -16.47 5.37 -1.49
C THR A 79 -15.99 6.83 -1.52
N VAL A 80 -16.01 7.51 -0.37
CA VAL A 80 -15.55 8.89 -0.26
C VAL A 80 -14.05 8.99 -0.54
N LEU A 81 -13.23 8.13 0.08
CA LEU A 81 -11.78 8.12 -0.14
C LEU A 81 -11.42 7.74 -1.57
N LYS A 82 -12.09 6.75 -2.16
CA LYS A 82 -11.85 6.34 -3.54
C LYS A 82 -12.00 7.53 -4.50
N ARG A 83 -13.12 8.26 -4.41
CA ARG A 83 -13.34 9.48 -5.21
C ARG A 83 -12.26 10.53 -4.97
N ARG A 84 -11.87 10.76 -3.71
CA ARG A 84 -10.81 11.74 -3.39
C ARG A 84 -9.45 11.36 -3.97
N LEU A 85 -9.10 10.06 -3.93
CA LEU A 85 -7.85 9.56 -4.53
C LEU A 85 -7.86 9.64 -6.06
N GLU A 86 -9.03 9.56 -6.70
CA GLU A 86 -9.20 9.84 -8.14
C GLU A 86 -8.97 11.33 -8.46
N GLU A 87 -9.54 12.23 -7.66
CA GLU A 87 -9.39 13.68 -7.82
C GLU A 87 -7.98 14.17 -7.50
N LYS A 88 -7.38 13.60 -6.45
CA LYS A 88 -6.08 13.96 -5.91
C LYS A 88 -5.37 12.69 -5.42
N PRO A 89 -4.48 12.10 -6.25
CA PRO A 89 -3.73 10.91 -5.87
C PRO A 89 -2.86 11.18 -4.63
N SER A 90 -3.32 10.72 -3.48
CA SER A 90 -2.71 10.98 -2.17
C SER A 90 -2.45 9.71 -1.36
N GLY A 91 -2.58 8.54 -1.99
CA GLY A 91 -2.47 7.26 -1.32
C GLY A 91 -2.84 6.07 -2.18
N CYS A 92 -2.93 4.91 -1.53
CA CYS A 92 -3.27 3.64 -2.16
C CYS A 92 -4.22 2.83 -1.27
N PHE A 93 -4.93 1.89 -1.86
CA PHE A 93 -5.66 0.84 -1.14
C PHE A 93 -4.85 -0.44 -1.08
N ILE A 94 -4.98 -1.16 0.03
CA ILE A 94 -4.44 -2.51 0.20
C ILE A 94 -5.62 -3.42 0.52
N GLN A 95 -5.77 -4.49 -0.24
CA GLN A 95 -6.72 -5.54 0.06
C GLN A 95 -5.99 -6.76 0.60
N ARG A 96 -6.54 -7.37 1.66
CA ARG A 96 -6.02 -8.61 2.24
C ARG A 96 -7.15 -9.39 2.92
N THR A 97 -6.85 -10.60 3.38
CA THR A 97 -7.69 -11.39 4.28
C THR A 97 -7.22 -11.40 5.74
N GLN A 98 -6.16 -10.64 6.08
CA GLN A 98 -5.56 -10.66 7.43
C GLN A 98 -5.89 -9.40 8.26
N PRO A 99 -5.77 -9.46 9.59
CA PRO A 99 -6.00 -8.33 10.50
C PRO A 99 -5.05 -7.14 10.30
N PHE A 100 -5.41 -6.01 10.91
CA PHE A 100 -4.73 -4.72 10.78
C PHE A 100 -3.22 -4.77 11.07
N GLU A 101 -2.80 -5.47 12.11
CA GLU A 101 -1.41 -5.58 12.57
C GLU A 101 -0.53 -6.20 11.51
N PHE A 102 -1.00 -7.27 10.87
CA PHE A 102 -0.27 -7.93 9.81
C PHE A 102 -0.08 -7.01 8.59
N VAL A 103 -1.07 -6.18 8.27
CA VAL A 103 -0.96 -5.22 7.15
C VAL A 103 -0.13 -4.01 7.55
N PHE A 104 -0.21 -3.58 8.80
CA PHE A 104 0.60 -2.50 9.34
C PHE A 104 2.09 -2.86 9.36
N ASP A 105 2.43 -4.05 9.85
CA ASP A 105 3.81 -4.54 9.85
C ASP A 105 4.32 -4.73 8.42
N TRP A 106 3.50 -5.32 7.55
CA TRP A 106 3.78 -5.41 6.12
C TRP A 106 4.12 -4.03 5.53
N ALA A 107 3.24 -3.05 5.75
CA ALA A 107 3.37 -1.69 5.22
C ALA A 107 4.65 -1.01 5.71
N ARG A 108 4.93 -1.13 7.01
CA ARG A 108 6.10 -0.54 7.64
C ARG A 108 7.40 -1.16 7.13
N GLN A 109 7.45 -2.48 6.93
CA GLN A 109 8.63 -3.17 6.40
C GLN A 109 9.01 -2.75 4.97
N ARG A 110 8.05 -2.25 4.17
CA ARG A 110 8.31 -1.72 2.81
C ARG A 110 8.71 -0.24 2.81
N LEU A 111 8.77 0.44 3.96
CA LEU A 111 9.17 1.85 3.99
C LEU A 111 10.66 2.07 3.77
N THR A 112 11.51 1.08 4.05
CA THR A 112 12.94 1.21 3.85
C THR A 112 13.39 0.16 2.83
N ILE A 113 14.07 0.65 1.79
CA ILE A 113 14.77 -0.18 0.84
C ILE A 113 16.26 -0.15 1.16
N GLN A 114 16.91 -1.30 1.07
CA GLN A 114 18.35 -1.42 1.25
C GLN A 114 19.01 -1.91 -0.03
N THR A 115 20.04 -1.19 -0.49
CA THR A 115 20.91 -1.57 -1.61
C THR A 115 22.37 -1.48 -1.17
N GLY A 116 23.01 -2.64 -0.99
CA GLY A 116 24.32 -2.72 -0.37
C GLY A 116 24.36 -2.06 1.01
N GLN A 117 25.13 -0.97 1.12
CA GLN A 117 25.28 -0.17 2.35
C GLN A 117 24.31 1.02 2.42
N ALA A 118 23.59 1.34 1.35
CA ALA A 118 22.66 2.46 1.30
C ALA A 118 21.26 2.03 1.76
N LYS A 119 20.62 2.90 2.55
CA LYS A 119 19.20 2.80 2.93
C LYS A 119 18.46 4.04 2.43
N ALA A 120 17.24 3.84 1.94
CA ALA A 120 16.40 4.93 1.48
C ALA A 120 14.94 4.71 1.85
N LEU A 121 14.21 5.82 2.02
CA LEU A 121 12.76 5.81 2.18
C LEU A 121 12.09 5.45 0.86
N LEU A 122 11.31 4.38 0.89
CA LEU A 122 10.48 3.94 -0.22
C LEU A 122 9.03 4.37 0.01
N ARG A 123 8.60 5.41 -0.71
CA ARG A 123 7.23 5.93 -0.66
C ARG A 123 6.31 5.16 -1.61
N TYR A 124 6.23 3.84 -1.47
CA TYR A 124 5.43 2.97 -2.36
C TYR A 124 3.92 3.31 -2.36
N TYR A 125 3.43 3.97 -1.31
CA TYR A 125 2.05 4.44 -1.20
C TYR A 125 1.79 5.72 -2.02
N GLU A 126 2.83 6.35 -2.55
CA GLU A 126 2.73 7.53 -3.39
C GLU A 126 2.42 7.08 -4.84
N PRO A 127 1.27 7.47 -5.42
CA PRO A 127 0.80 6.89 -6.69
C PRO A 127 1.70 7.13 -7.91
N ARG A 128 2.50 8.21 -7.93
CA ARG A 128 3.45 8.52 -9.00
C ARG A 128 4.75 7.74 -8.86
N MET A 129 5.08 7.29 -7.65
CA MET A 129 6.29 6.50 -7.37
C MET A 129 6.08 5.00 -7.55
N LEU A 130 4.85 4.49 -7.35
CA LEU A 130 4.60 3.05 -7.32
C LEU A 130 4.82 2.38 -8.69
N LEU A 131 4.31 2.95 -9.79
CA LEU A 131 4.51 2.35 -11.11
C LEU A 131 6.01 2.31 -11.51
N PRO A 132 6.79 3.41 -11.44
CA PRO A 132 8.23 3.36 -11.71
C PRO A 132 8.99 2.36 -10.81
N LEU A 133 8.63 2.28 -9.52
CA LEU A 133 9.18 1.28 -8.62
C LEU A 133 8.95 -0.13 -9.16
N LEU A 134 7.70 -0.50 -9.44
CA LEU A 134 7.34 -1.84 -9.90
C LEU A 134 7.99 -2.18 -11.24
N CYS A 135 8.18 -1.20 -12.12
CA CYS A 135 8.91 -1.40 -13.38
C CYS A 135 10.40 -1.69 -13.19
N GLY A 136 10.99 -1.24 -12.07
CA GLY A 136 12.39 -1.51 -11.72
C GLY A 136 12.62 -2.81 -10.95
N LEU A 137 11.57 -3.46 -10.45
CA LEU A 137 11.68 -4.72 -9.72
C LEU A 137 11.67 -5.91 -10.67
N ASN A 138 12.54 -6.89 -10.41
CA ASN A 138 12.41 -8.20 -11.04
C ASN A 138 11.22 -9.00 -10.45
N GLN A 139 10.93 -10.17 -11.01
CA GLN A 139 9.76 -10.96 -10.61
C GLN A 139 9.81 -11.40 -9.14
N ASP A 140 10.97 -11.82 -8.64
CA ASP A 140 11.15 -12.25 -7.25
C ASP A 140 11.02 -11.07 -6.27
N GLU A 141 11.53 -9.91 -6.65
CA GLU A 141 11.41 -8.68 -5.90
C GLU A 141 9.95 -8.21 -5.84
N LYS A 142 9.20 -8.27 -6.95
CA LYS A 142 7.76 -8.01 -6.92
C LYS A 142 7.02 -9.01 -6.04
N ALA A 143 7.34 -10.30 -6.14
CA ALA A 143 6.75 -11.35 -5.30
C ALA A 143 6.96 -11.06 -3.81
N SER A 144 8.19 -10.70 -3.45
CA SER A 144 8.55 -10.28 -2.09
C SER A 144 7.81 -9.01 -1.67
N PHE A 145 7.70 -8.02 -2.57
CA PHE A 145 7.02 -6.75 -2.31
C PHE A 145 5.56 -6.98 -1.91
N VAL A 146 4.80 -7.75 -2.70
CA VAL A 146 3.39 -8.07 -2.41
C VAL A 146 3.20 -9.27 -1.49
N SER A 147 4.28 -9.93 -1.03
CA SER A 147 4.18 -11.07 -0.14
C SER A 147 3.43 -10.68 1.12
N GLY A 148 2.31 -11.36 1.37
CA GLY A 148 1.42 -11.00 2.46
C GLY A 148 0.50 -9.83 2.15
N ILE A 149 0.10 -9.56 0.92
CA ILE A 149 -1.15 -8.84 0.63
C ILE A 149 -1.86 -9.55 -0.52
N SER A 150 -3.15 -9.26 -0.75
CA SER A 150 -3.84 -9.78 -1.94
C SER A 150 -3.60 -8.87 -3.13
N SER A 151 -3.69 -7.56 -2.91
CA SER A 151 -3.44 -6.56 -3.93
C SER A 151 -3.13 -5.20 -3.31
N ILE A 152 -2.46 -4.36 -4.10
CA ILE A 152 -2.34 -2.93 -3.88
C ILE A 152 -2.95 -2.21 -5.08
N HIS A 153 -3.79 -1.22 -4.82
CA HIS A 153 -4.44 -0.40 -5.84
C HIS A 153 -4.07 1.07 -5.66
N TRP A 154 -3.75 1.75 -6.74
CA TRP A 154 -3.45 3.19 -6.74
C TRP A 154 -4.05 3.84 -7.98
N PHE A 155 -4.32 5.14 -7.87
CA PHE A 155 -4.85 5.90 -8.99
C PHE A 155 -3.74 6.69 -9.69
N HIS A 156 -3.57 6.45 -10.98
CA HIS A 156 -2.67 7.21 -11.84
C HIS A 156 -3.29 7.34 -13.23
N HIS A 157 -4.11 8.39 -13.41
CA HIS A 157 -5.04 8.59 -14.55
C HIS A 157 -6.17 7.55 -14.66
N THR A 158 -5.90 6.31 -14.31
CA THR A 158 -6.86 5.23 -14.12
C THR A 158 -6.48 4.45 -12.86
N TRP A 159 -7.40 3.64 -12.35
CA TRP A 159 -7.07 2.70 -11.28
C TRP A 159 -6.18 1.59 -11.81
N MET A 160 -5.06 1.38 -11.13
CA MET A 160 -4.11 0.32 -11.38
C MET A 160 -4.08 -0.61 -10.18
N ALA A 161 -3.78 -1.89 -10.43
CA ALA A 161 -3.62 -2.88 -9.40
C ALA A 161 -2.40 -3.76 -9.67
N LEU A 162 -1.71 -4.14 -8.60
CA LEU A 162 -0.76 -5.24 -8.59
C LEU A 162 -1.35 -6.35 -7.72
N ASN A 163 -1.59 -7.50 -8.33
CA ASN A 163 -2.27 -8.63 -7.72
C ASN A 163 -1.25 -9.72 -7.32
N ALA A 164 -1.24 -10.13 -6.05
CA ALA A 164 -0.32 -11.16 -5.58
C ALA A 164 -0.56 -12.53 -6.21
N ARG A 165 -1.80 -12.82 -6.65
CA ARG A 165 -2.17 -14.09 -7.32
C ARG A 165 -1.54 -14.25 -8.71
N GLY A 166 -1.13 -13.16 -9.36
CA GLY A 166 -0.42 -13.22 -10.65
C GLY A 166 1.06 -13.55 -10.50
N ILE A 167 1.60 -13.45 -9.28
CA ILE A 167 3.04 -13.51 -8.99
C ILE A 167 3.41 -14.83 -8.27
N SER A 168 2.42 -15.62 -7.85
CA SER A 168 2.62 -16.87 -7.13
C SER A 168 2.50 -18.11 -8.02
N ASP A 169 3.62 -18.61 -8.53
CA ASP A 169 3.80 -20.06 -8.70
C ASP A 169 5.12 -20.57 -8.11
N GLN A 170 5.75 -19.81 -7.20
CA GLN A 170 6.81 -20.33 -6.34
C GLN A 170 6.63 -19.85 -4.89
N SER A 171 6.45 -20.83 -4.02
CA SER A 171 6.25 -20.71 -2.58
C SER A 171 7.44 -20.05 -1.89
N ILE A 172 7.26 -18.81 -1.44
CA ILE A 172 8.17 -18.17 -0.47
C ILE A 172 7.49 -18.20 0.89
N GLU A 173 8.00 -19.04 1.80
CA GLU A 173 7.59 -19.01 3.21
C GLU A 173 7.97 -17.66 3.84
N PRO A 174 7.08 -17.04 4.63
CA PRO A 174 7.40 -15.82 5.35
C PRO A 174 8.47 -16.12 6.41
N THR A 175 9.71 -15.69 6.16
CA THR A 175 10.78 -15.78 7.14
C THR A 175 10.52 -14.81 8.29
N ALA A 176 10.30 -15.36 9.48
CA ALA A 176 10.22 -14.59 10.72
C ALA A 176 11.55 -13.83 10.92
N GLY A 177 11.50 -12.50 10.88
CA GLY A 177 12.68 -11.63 11.07
C GLY A 177 13.01 -10.68 9.92
N TYR A 178 12.14 -10.52 8.92
CA TYR A 178 12.38 -9.66 7.76
C TYR A 178 12.58 -8.19 8.16
N SER A 179 13.78 -7.66 7.94
CA SER A 179 14.24 -6.33 8.40
C SER A 179 14.14 -5.22 7.36
N GLY A 180 13.47 -5.47 6.23
CA GLY A 180 13.23 -4.47 5.19
C GLY A 180 13.22 -5.10 3.80
N PHE A 181 12.68 -4.37 2.81
CA PHE A 181 12.68 -4.80 1.42
C PHE A 181 14.10 -4.67 0.83
N VAL A 182 14.73 -5.80 0.48
CA VAL A 182 16.10 -5.84 -0.05
C VAL A 182 16.03 -5.99 -1.56
N LEU A 183 16.69 -5.09 -2.28
CA LEU A 183 16.93 -5.26 -3.71
C LEU A 183 18.21 -6.05 -3.95
N SER A 184 18.20 -6.81 -5.02
CA SER A 184 19.37 -7.47 -5.55
C SER A 184 20.35 -6.39 -6.03
N SER A 185 21.60 -6.42 -5.56
CA SER A 185 22.64 -5.62 -6.17
C SER A 185 23.03 -6.30 -7.49
N GLU A 186 22.81 -5.61 -8.61
CA GLU A 186 23.43 -5.98 -9.89
C GLU A 186 24.96 -6.02 -9.80
#